data_AF-A0A7C7DGJ6-F1
#
_entry.id   AF-A0A7C7DGJ6-F1
#
_cell.length_a   1.000
_cell.length_b   1.000
_cell.length_c   1.000
_cell.angle_alpha   90.00
_cell.angle_beta   90.00
_cell.angle_gamma   90.00
#
_symmetry.space_group_name_H-M   'P 1'
#
loop_
_entity.id
_entity.type
_entity.pdbx_description
1 polymer ?
#
loop_
_entity_poly.entity_id
_entity_poly.type
_entity_poly.pdbx_seq_one_letter_code
_entity_poly.pdbx_strand_id
1 'polypeptide(L)'
;LGVIEGGKEEMEAAARAAYEKGKGIYAMKPLGGGNLLREREKAFRYILAFPWAHSVAVGMQTPEEIEYNVALFSGRAISPQLAEAVDRSKKRQVHIAEWCEGCGLCARYCPQGALVLQGGRMKVIPEKCLLCGYCGGHCPQFCIKIY
;
A
#
# COMPACT_ATOMS: atom_id res chain seq x y z
N LEU A 1 8.83 3.53 0.46
CA LEU A 1 8.19 2.28 0.93
C LEU A 1 9.27 1.21 0.87
N GLY A 2 9.80 0.82 2.03
CA GLY A 2 11.07 0.13 2.16
C GLY A 2 11.82 0.66 3.39
N VAL A 3 13.14 0.75 3.31
CA VAL A 3 14.01 1.35 4.34
C VAL A 3 13.56 2.79 4.63
N ILE A 4 13.53 3.17 5.91
CA ILE A 4 13.18 4.54 6.33
C ILE A 4 14.22 5.50 5.73
N GLU A 5 13.76 6.54 5.02
CA GLU A 5 14.61 7.49 4.29
C GLU A 5 15.46 6.87 3.17
N GLY A 6 15.22 5.61 2.82
CA GLY A 6 15.98 4.89 1.81
C GLY A 6 15.24 4.69 0.48
N GLY A 7 16.03 4.56 -0.58
CA GLY A 7 15.61 4.27 -1.95
C GLY A 7 15.35 2.78 -2.20
N LYS A 8 15.06 2.45 -3.46
CA LYS A 8 14.82 1.07 -3.90
C LYS A 8 16.09 0.24 -3.76
N GLU A 9 17.21 0.74 -4.28
CA GLU A 9 18.51 0.05 -4.31
C GLU A 9 19.00 -0.30 -2.91
N GLU A 10 18.78 0.61 -1.94
CA GLU A 10 19.14 0.38 -0.54
C GLU A 10 18.25 -0.69 0.11
N MET A 11 16.95 -0.69 -0.21
CA MET A 11 16.04 -1.74 0.23
C MET A 11 16.43 -3.11 -0.35
N GLU A 12 16.77 -3.17 -1.64
CA GLU A 12 17.24 -4.39 -2.29
C GLU A 12 18.54 -4.91 -1.65
N ALA A 13 19.51 -4.02 -1.41
CA ALA A 13 20.76 -4.36 -0.75
C ALA A 13 20.54 -4.85 0.69
N ALA A 14 19.64 -4.22 1.45
CA ALA A 14 19.28 -4.64 2.80
C ALA A 14 18.60 -6.02 2.83
N ALA A 15 17.69 -6.27 1.88
CA ALA A 15 17.04 -7.56 1.74
C ALA A 15 18.04 -8.67 1.38
N ARG A 16 18.95 -8.41 0.43
CA ARG A 16 20.04 -9.33 0.07
C ARG A 16 20.91 -9.66 1.28
N ALA A 17 21.38 -8.64 2.00
CA ALA A 17 22.24 -8.83 3.17
C ALA A 17 21.55 -9.64 4.29
N ALA A 18 20.23 -9.50 4.44
CA ALA A 18 19.46 -10.32 5.37
C ALA A 18 19.30 -11.77 4.87
N TYR A 19 19.00 -11.95 3.58
CA TYR A 19 18.89 -13.25 2.93
C TYR A 19 20.18 -14.06 3.01
N GLU A 20 21.34 -13.46 2.70
CA GLU A 20 22.66 -14.10 2.78
C GLU A 20 23.04 -14.54 4.21
N LYS A 21 22.42 -13.93 5.22
CA LYS A 21 22.56 -14.32 6.64
C LYS A 21 21.56 -15.40 7.07
N GLY A 22 20.85 -16.02 6.12
CA GLY A 22 19.87 -17.08 6.38
C GLY A 22 18.56 -16.58 6.99
N LYS A 23 18.23 -15.29 6.88
CA LYS A 23 16.95 -14.77 7.37
C LYS A 23 15.83 -15.02 6.37
N GLY A 24 14.69 -15.50 6.86
CA GLY A 24 13.45 -15.54 6.10
C GLY A 24 12.98 -14.13 5.76
N ILE A 25 12.65 -13.89 4.50
CA ILE A 25 12.21 -12.58 4.00
C ILE A 25 10.77 -12.71 3.52
N TYR A 26 9.88 -12.02 4.23
CA TYR A 26 8.47 -11.91 3.87
C TYR A 26 8.19 -10.54 3.24
N ALA A 27 7.92 -10.52 1.95
CA ALA A 27 7.68 -9.30 1.21
C ALA A 27 6.22 -8.86 1.33
N MET A 28 5.96 -7.90 2.21
CA MET A 28 4.73 -7.13 2.29
C MET A 28 5.03 -5.69 1.85
N LYS A 29 4.20 -4.97 1.09
CA LYS A 29 2.86 -5.18 0.55
C LYS A 29 2.98 -4.75 -0.92
N PRO A 30 3.05 -5.67 -1.91
CA PRO A 30 3.54 -5.35 -3.25
C PRO A 30 2.66 -4.34 -3.99
N LEU A 31 1.36 -4.29 -3.67
CA LEU A 31 0.43 -3.30 -4.22
C LEU A 31 0.44 -1.96 -3.46
N GLY A 32 1.37 -1.78 -2.52
CA GLY A 32 1.51 -0.56 -1.71
C GLY A 32 0.30 -0.26 -0.83
N GLY A 33 -0.55 -1.24 -0.54
CA GLY A 33 -1.84 -1.00 0.11
C GLY A 33 -2.86 -0.35 -0.83
N GLY A 34 -2.85 -0.70 -2.13
CA GLY A 34 -3.82 -0.26 -3.14
C GLY A 34 -3.32 0.85 -4.06
N ASN A 35 -2.23 1.55 -3.72
CA ASN A 35 -1.73 2.65 -4.55
C ASN A 35 -1.19 2.20 -5.90
N LEU A 36 -0.69 0.96 -5.98
CA LEU A 36 -0.13 0.40 -7.20
C LEU A 36 -1.15 -0.41 -7.99
N LEU A 37 -2.45 -0.28 -7.73
CA LEU A 37 -3.48 -1.03 -8.47
C LEU A 37 -3.46 -0.72 -9.98
N ARG A 38 -3.14 0.53 -10.38
CA ARG A 38 -2.98 0.90 -11.80
C ARG A 38 -1.72 0.34 -12.45
N GLU A 39 -0.73 -0.01 -11.63
CA GLU A 39 0.54 -0.60 -12.06
C GLU A 39 0.66 -2.05 -11.55
N ARG A 40 -0.49 -2.73 -11.34
CA ARG A 40 -0.59 -4.06 -10.72
C ARG A 40 0.37 -5.07 -11.33
N GLU A 41 0.33 -5.18 -12.66
CA GLU A 41 1.20 -6.12 -13.39
C GLU A 41 2.68 -5.83 -13.17
N LYS A 42 3.07 -4.55 -13.19
CA LYS A 42 4.46 -4.12 -12.98
C LYS A 42 4.91 -4.41 -11.54
N ALA A 43 4.05 -4.13 -10.56
CA ALA A 43 4.30 -4.41 -9.15
C ALA A 43 4.46 -5.92 -8.90
N PHE A 44 3.59 -6.75 -9.49
CA PHE A 44 3.69 -8.20 -9.38
C PHE A 44 4.88 -8.78 -10.11
N ARG A 45 5.17 -8.33 -11.34
CA ARG A 45 6.36 -8.75 -12.08
C ARG A 45 7.63 -8.47 -11.28
N TYR A 46 7.72 -7.31 -10.65
CA TYR A 46 8.84 -6.96 -9.79
C TYR A 46 8.96 -7.92 -8.60
N ILE A 47 7.89 -8.13 -7.84
CA ILE A 47 7.98 -8.95 -6.62
C ILE A 47 8.17 -10.45 -6.90
N LEU A 48 7.61 -10.95 -8.00
CA LEU A 48 7.82 -12.34 -8.43
C LEU A 48 9.24 -12.58 -8.94
N ALA A 49 9.88 -11.57 -9.52
CA ALA A 49 11.28 -11.62 -9.95
C ALA A 49 12.27 -11.28 -8.82
N PHE A 50 11.80 -10.93 -7.62
CA PHE A 50 12.64 -10.48 -6.52
C PHE A 50 13.32 -11.68 -5.83
N PRO A 51 14.63 -11.89 -6.02
CA PRO A 51 15.28 -13.16 -5.68
C PRO A 51 15.44 -13.38 -4.18
N TRP A 52 15.31 -12.32 -3.38
CA TRP A 52 15.56 -12.37 -1.94
C TRP A 52 14.28 -12.49 -1.12
N ALA A 53 13.10 -12.69 -1.73
CA ALA A 53 11.86 -12.98 -1.00
C ALA A 53 11.59 -14.49 -0.93
N HIS A 54 11.22 -14.97 0.26
CA HIS A 54 10.77 -16.34 0.48
C HIS A 54 9.26 -16.48 0.37
N SER A 55 8.53 -15.41 0.69
CA SER A 55 7.07 -15.36 0.63
C SER A 55 6.60 -13.93 0.38
N VAL A 56 5.41 -13.79 -0.20
CA VAL A 56 4.82 -12.51 -0.56
C VAL A 56 3.44 -12.37 0.06
N ALA A 57 3.19 -11.23 0.71
CA ALA A 57 1.90 -10.89 1.30
C ALA A 57 1.12 -10.00 0.35
N VAL A 58 0.05 -10.50 -0.26
CA VAL A 58 -0.80 -9.73 -1.18
C VAL A 58 -2.14 -9.44 -0.52
N GLY A 59 -2.58 -8.19 -0.58
CA GLY A 59 -3.91 -7.80 -0.11
C GLY A 59 -4.99 -8.07 -1.16
N MET A 60 -6.19 -8.41 -0.71
CA MET A 60 -7.38 -8.65 -1.53
C MET A 60 -8.64 -8.35 -0.71
N GLN A 61 -9.70 -7.96 -1.39
CA GLN A 61 -11.00 -7.54 -0.85
C GLN A 61 -12.16 -8.27 -1.54
N THR A 62 -11.99 -8.74 -2.78
CA THR A 62 -13.05 -9.44 -3.52
C THR A 62 -12.65 -10.86 -3.91
N PRO A 63 -13.61 -11.77 -4.18
CA PRO A 63 -13.34 -13.11 -4.70
C PRO A 63 -12.53 -13.11 -6.01
N GLU A 64 -12.74 -12.12 -6.86
CA GLU A 64 -12.01 -11.97 -8.12
C GLU A 64 -10.53 -11.63 -7.85
N GLU A 65 -10.24 -10.82 -6.84
CA GLU A 65 -8.86 -10.55 -6.43
C GLU A 65 -8.19 -11.79 -5.84
N ILE A 66 -8.93 -12.64 -5.11
CA ILE A 66 -8.43 -13.94 -4.65
C ILE A 66 -8.07 -14.81 -5.85
N GLU A 67 -8.99 -15.02 -6.79
CA GLU A 67 -8.76 -15.87 -7.96
C GLU A 67 -7.61 -15.35 -8.83
N TYR A 68 -7.54 -14.03 -9.05
CA TYR A 68 -6.44 -13.39 -9.77
C TYR A 68 -5.09 -13.67 -9.10
N ASN A 69 -5.01 -13.50 -7.77
CA ASN A 69 -3.78 -13.75 -7.02
C ASN A 69 -3.39 -15.23 -7.08
N VAL A 70 -4.33 -16.16 -6.88
CA VAL A 70 -4.04 -17.59 -6.95
C VAL A 70 -3.56 -17.97 -8.36
N ALA A 71 -4.21 -17.48 -9.41
CA ALA A 71 -3.81 -17.74 -10.79
C ALA A 71 -2.39 -17.26 -11.05
N LEU A 72 -2.10 -15.99 -10.69
CA LEU A 72 -0.79 -15.38 -10.86
C LEU A 72 0.33 -16.16 -10.13
N PHE A 73 0.16 -16.44 -8.84
CA PHE A 73 1.20 -17.09 -8.03
C PHE A 73 1.34 -18.60 -8.32
N SER A 74 0.34 -19.21 -8.95
CA SER A 74 0.40 -20.61 -9.40
C SER A 74 0.87 -20.75 -10.86
N GLY A 75 1.21 -19.65 -11.53
CA GLY A 75 1.59 -19.66 -12.96
C GLY A 75 0.44 -20.03 -13.91
N ARG A 76 -0.82 -19.91 -13.48
CA ARG A 76 -2.00 -20.12 -14.32
C ARG A 76 -2.27 -18.87 -15.17
N ALA A 77 -2.87 -19.09 -16.33
CA ALA A 77 -3.33 -17.99 -17.17
C ALA A 77 -4.46 -17.20 -16.47
N ILE A 78 -4.44 -15.88 -16.64
CA ILE A 78 -5.48 -14.96 -16.15
C ILE A 78 -6.37 -14.61 -17.34
N SER A 79 -7.68 -14.85 -17.22
CA SER A 79 -8.61 -14.50 -18.29
C SER A 79 -8.82 -12.99 -18.39
N PRO A 80 -9.13 -12.45 -19.59
CA PRO A 80 -9.45 -11.03 -19.75
C PRO A 80 -10.61 -10.56 -18.86
N GLN A 81 -11.60 -11.42 -18.65
CA GLN A 81 -12.77 -11.12 -17.80
C GLN A 81 -12.36 -10.99 -16.33
N LEU A 82 -11.45 -11.84 -15.86
CA LEU A 82 -10.93 -11.77 -14.50
C LEU A 82 -10.06 -10.52 -14.31
N ALA A 83 -9.20 -10.21 -15.29
CA ALA A 83 -8.39 -8.99 -15.29
C ALA A 83 -9.27 -7.73 -15.22
N GLU A 84 -10.32 -7.66 -16.04
CA GLU A 84 -11.25 -6.53 -16.02
C GLU A 84 -12.02 -6.44 -14.69
N ALA A 85 -12.41 -7.59 -14.12
CA ALA A 85 -13.15 -7.61 -12.87
C ALA A 85 -12.35 -7.05 -11.69
N VAL A 86 -11.04 -7.36 -11.62
CA VAL A 86 -10.18 -6.83 -10.55
C VAL A 86 -9.81 -5.36 -10.74
N ASP A 87 -9.87 -4.84 -11.97
CA ASP A 87 -9.62 -3.42 -12.26
C ASP A 87 -10.80 -2.51 -11.91
N ARG A 88 -12.03 -3.06 -11.83
CA ARG A 88 -13.23 -2.34 -11.38
C ARG A 88 -13.30 -2.11 -9.86
N SER A 89 -12.28 -2.52 -9.11
CA SER A 89 -12.21 -2.31 -7.66
C SER A 89 -12.27 -0.80 -7.30
N LYS A 90 -13.08 -0.45 -6.29
CA LYS A 90 -13.46 0.94 -5.96
C LYS A 90 -12.23 1.83 -5.70
N LYS A 91 -12.32 3.11 -6.12
CA LYS A 91 -11.35 4.15 -5.75
C LYS A 91 -11.38 4.33 -4.23
N ARG A 92 -10.26 3.99 -3.59
CA ARG A 92 -10.05 4.24 -2.17
C ARG A 92 -9.63 5.69 -1.93
N GLN A 93 -10.12 6.29 -0.85
CA GLN A 93 -9.76 7.63 -0.43
C GLN A 93 -9.66 7.71 1.09
N VAL A 94 -8.91 8.71 1.57
CA VAL A 94 -8.95 9.07 2.99
C VAL A 94 -10.10 10.04 3.21
N HIS A 95 -11.01 9.66 4.08
CA HIS A 95 -12.06 10.52 4.59
C HIS A 95 -11.65 11.12 5.92
N ILE A 96 -11.80 12.44 6.04
CA ILE A 96 -11.69 13.17 7.30
C ILE A 96 -13.09 13.54 7.75
N ALA A 97 -13.48 13.03 8.91
CA ALA A 97 -14.79 13.24 9.49
C ALA A 97 -15.07 14.71 9.80
N GLU A 98 -16.35 15.07 9.80
CA GLU A 98 -16.77 16.46 9.92
C GLU A 98 -16.46 17.09 11.28
N TRP A 99 -16.42 16.27 12.35
CA TRP A 99 -16.06 16.66 13.72
C TRP A 99 -14.54 16.73 13.97
N CYS A 100 -13.73 16.74 12.90
CA CYS A 100 -12.29 16.99 13.04
C CYS A 100 -12.05 18.39 13.62
N GLU A 101 -11.32 18.48 14.72
CA GLU A 101 -11.00 19.75 15.40
C GLU A 101 -9.70 20.41 14.88
N GLY A 102 -9.07 19.84 13.86
CA GLY A 102 -7.88 20.44 13.24
C GLY A 102 -6.60 20.40 14.09
N CYS A 103 -6.50 19.49 15.07
CA CYS A 103 -5.35 19.42 15.99
C CYS A 103 -3.98 19.12 15.34
N GLY A 104 -3.95 18.68 14.08
CA GLY A 104 -2.72 18.51 13.29
C GLY A 104 -1.86 17.30 13.65
N LEU A 105 -2.21 16.50 14.67
CA LEU A 105 -1.41 15.35 15.09
C LEU A 105 -1.18 14.35 13.96
N CYS A 106 -2.22 14.06 13.19
CA CYS A 106 -2.16 13.17 12.04
C CYS A 106 -1.19 13.65 10.94
N ALA A 107 -0.99 14.96 10.78
CA ALA A 107 -0.02 15.51 9.82
C ALA A 107 1.42 15.26 10.27
N ARG A 108 1.71 15.35 11.58
CA ARG A 108 3.04 15.06 12.15
C ARG A 108 3.49 13.62 11.88
N TYR A 109 2.54 12.68 11.88
CA TYR A 109 2.80 11.26 11.62
C TYR A 109 2.55 10.85 10.17
N CYS A 110 2.34 11.81 9.25
CA CYS A 110 2.22 11.51 7.84
C CYS A 110 3.60 11.66 7.17
N PRO A 111 4.32 10.55 6.88
CA PRO A 111 5.64 10.63 6.25
C PRO A 111 5.59 11.19 4.82
N GLN A 112 4.39 11.29 4.23
CA GLN A 112 4.20 11.81 2.88
C GLN A 112 3.86 13.30 2.86
N GLY A 113 3.66 13.94 4.03
CA GLY A 113 3.17 15.31 4.10
C GLY A 113 1.83 15.51 3.37
N ALA A 114 0.95 14.49 3.43
CA ALA A 114 -0.30 14.44 2.68
C ALA A 114 -1.50 15.03 3.43
N LEU A 115 -1.29 15.67 4.58
CA LEU A 115 -2.33 16.24 5.42
C LEU A 115 -2.02 17.72 5.69
N VAL A 116 -3.01 18.58 5.49
CA VAL A 116 -2.90 20.04 5.69
C VAL A 116 -4.07 20.55 6.52
N LEU A 117 -3.84 21.53 7.38
CA LEU A 117 -4.90 22.22 8.10
C LEU A 117 -5.52 23.29 7.19
N GLN A 118 -6.81 23.19 6.92
CA GLN A 118 -7.54 24.14 6.09
C GLN A 118 -8.98 24.31 6.61
N GLY A 119 -9.37 25.56 6.90
CA GLY A 119 -10.72 25.87 7.38
C GLY A 119 -11.06 25.15 8.70
N GLY A 120 -10.11 25.12 9.64
CA GLY A 120 -10.28 24.49 10.95
C GLY A 120 -10.27 22.97 10.97
N ARG A 121 -10.11 22.31 9.81
CA ARG A 121 -10.12 20.85 9.68
C ARG A 121 -8.93 20.34 8.91
N MET A 122 -8.55 19.09 9.17
CA MET A 122 -7.55 18.42 8.36
C MET A 122 -8.13 18.09 6.98
N LYS A 123 -7.34 18.32 5.94
CA LYS A 123 -7.63 17.95 4.56
C LYS A 123 -6.49 17.10 4.02
N VAL A 124 -6.84 16.19 3.12
CA VAL A 124 -5.90 15.29 2.47
C VAL A 124 -5.48 15.92 1.15
N ILE A 125 -4.19 15.91 0.84
CA ILE A 125 -3.64 16.21 -0.48
C ILE A 125 -3.57 14.86 -1.22
N PRO A 126 -4.53 14.54 -2.11
CA PRO A 126 -4.66 13.19 -2.65
C PRO A 126 -3.41 12.70 -3.38
N GLU A 127 -2.71 13.61 -4.05
CA GLU A 127 -1.52 13.33 -4.87
C GLU A 127 -0.31 12.88 -4.02
N LYS A 128 -0.30 13.25 -2.74
CA LYS A 128 0.73 12.83 -1.77
C LYS A 128 0.29 11.62 -0.94
N CYS A 129 -1.00 11.28 -0.94
CA CYS A 129 -1.54 10.31 -0.01
C CYS A 129 -1.37 8.87 -0.53
N LEU A 130 -0.50 8.09 0.11
CA LEU A 130 -0.34 6.67 -0.17
C LEU A 130 -1.34 5.77 0.56
N LEU A 131 -2.50 6.26 1.02
CA LEU A 131 -3.54 5.46 1.70
C LEU A 131 -3.00 4.49 2.78
N CYS A 132 -1.91 4.88 3.46
CA CYS A 132 -1.11 3.95 4.26
C CYS A 132 -1.72 3.66 5.64
N GLY A 133 -2.64 4.50 6.11
CA GLY A 133 -3.33 4.36 7.39
C GLY A 133 -2.55 4.85 8.61
N TYR A 134 -1.25 5.17 8.50
CA TYR A 134 -0.44 5.57 9.66
C TYR A 134 -1.01 6.76 10.43
N CYS A 135 -1.55 7.75 9.72
CA CYS A 135 -2.18 8.91 10.33
C CYS A 135 -3.42 8.57 11.18
N GLY A 136 -4.13 7.48 10.86
CA GLY A 136 -5.38 7.09 11.53
C GLY A 136 -5.19 6.73 13.00
N GLY A 137 -4.11 6.00 13.32
CA GLY A 137 -3.80 5.61 14.70
C GLY A 137 -3.42 6.76 15.62
N HIS A 138 -3.15 7.95 15.07
CA HIS A 138 -2.76 9.15 15.81
C HIS A 138 -3.89 10.18 15.88
N CYS A 139 -5.10 9.88 15.41
CA CYS A 139 -6.23 10.79 15.55
C CYS A 139 -6.96 10.49 16.88
N PRO A 140 -6.91 11.38 17.89
CA PRO A 140 -7.56 11.12 19.18
C PRO A 140 -9.09 11.07 19.08
N GLN A 141 -9.66 11.69 18.04
CA GLN A 141 -11.10 11.76 17.76
C GLN A 141 -11.54 10.75 16.68
N PHE A 142 -10.66 9.84 16.27
CA PHE A 142 -10.92 8.80 15.26
C PHE A 142 -11.54 9.35 13.95
N CYS A 143 -11.14 10.55 13.52
CA CYS A 143 -11.71 11.22 12.36
C CYS A 143 -11.23 10.68 11.01
N ILE A 144 -10.23 9.78 10.97
CA ILE A 144 -9.59 9.35 9.73
C ILE A 144 -10.05 7.94 9.37
N LYS A 145 -10.69 7.80 8.22
CA LYS A 145 -11.13 6.51 7.67
C LYS A 145 -10.60 6.35 6.24
N ILE A 146 -10.32 5.10 5.84
CA ILE A 146 -9.92 4.77 4.47
C ILE A 146 -10.91 3.78 3.91
N TYR A 147 -11.54 4.13 2.80
CA TYR A 147 -12.50 3.28 2.09
C TYR A 147 -12.53 3.63 0.61
#